data_AF-A0A9W5YDI1-F1
#
_entry.id   AF-A0A9W5YDI1-F1
#
_cell.length_a   1.000
_cell.length_b   1.000
_cell.length_c   1.000
_cell.angle_alpha   90.00
_cell.angle_beta   90.00
_cell.angle_gamma   90.00
#
_symmetry.space_group_name_H-M   'P 1'
#
loop_
_entity.id
_entity.type
_entity.pdbx_description
1 polymer ?
#
loop_
_entity_poly.entity_id
_entity_poly.type
_entity_poly.pdbx_seq_one_letter_code
_entity_poly.pdbx_strand_id
1 'polypeptide(L)' 'MELSPKDCLKKAILDTQEKVRDYESHSKNIEDEEISNCFAKFAEEEGHQAVKLQELLDRYDG' A
#
# COMPACT_ATOMS: atom_id res chain seq x y z
N MET A 1 21.72 -8.95 8.15
CA MET A 1 20.67 -9.34 9.11
C MET A 1 19.52 -9.90 8.30
N GLU A 2 19.07 -11.11 8.61
CA GLU A 2 17.79 -11.61 8.09
C GLU A 2 16.66 -10.87 8.80
N LEU A 3 15.68 -10.40 8.05
CA LEU A 3 14.50 -9.73 8.62
C LEU A 3 13.61 -10.78 9.28
N SER A 4 13.12 -10.50 10.48
CA SER A 4 12.09 -11.35 11.09
C SER A 4 10.78 -11.25 10.28
N PRO A 5 9.88 -12.23 10.36
CA PRO A 5 8.56 -12.14 9.74
C PRO A 5 7.81 -10.85 10.14
N LYS A 6 7.97 -10.40 11.38
CA LYS A 6 7.42 -9.14 11.90
C LYS A 6 8.02 -7.92 11.20
N ASP A 7 9.34 -7.89 11.01
CA ASP A 7 10.01 -6.78 10.31
C ASP A 7 9.57 -6.73 8.83
N CYS A 8 9.41 -7.91 8.20
CA CYS A 8 8.87 -8.01 6.84
C CYS A 8 7.45 -7.42 6.75
N LEU A 9 6.56 -7.77 7.68
CA LEU A 9 5.19 -7.23 7.72
C LEU A 9 5.18 -5.71 7.89
N LYS A 10 5.93 -5.19 8.88
CA LYS A 10 6.02 -3.74 9.12
C LYS A 10 6.55 -2.98 7.91
N LYS A 11 7.60 -3.51 7.27
CA LYS A 11 8.16 -2.90 6.07
C LYS A 11 7.15 -2.92 4.91
N ALA A 12 6.50 -4.06 4.67
CA ALA A 12 5.50 -4.17 3.62
C ALA A 12 4.31 -3.21 3.82
N ILE A 13 3.85 -3.01 5.06
CA ILE A 13 2.79 -2.04 5.38
C ILE A 13 3.23 -0.63 5.01
N LEU A 14 4.44 -0.22 5.41
CA LEU A 14 4.97 1.12 5.10
C LEU A 14 5.13 1.34 3.59
N ASP A 15 5.72 0.35 2.89
CA ASP A 15 5.93 0.40 1.45
C ASP A 15 4.58 0.48 0.70
N THR A 16 3.59 -0.31 1.09
CA THR A 16 2.23 -0.25 0.51
C THR A 16 1.55 1.08 0.81
N GLN A 17 1.65 1.62 2.02
CA GLN A 17 1.11 2.94 2.35
C GLN A 17 1.78 4.07 1.57
N GLU A 18 3.07 3.96 1.27
CA GLU A 18 3.78 4.91 0.40
C GLU A 18 3.22 4.87 -1.02
N LYS A 19 3.04 3.67 -1.60
CA LYS A 19 2.40 3.53 -2.90
C LYS A 19 0.98 4.08 -2.96
N VAL A 20 0.18 3.91 -1.92
CA VAL A 20 -1.16 4.54 -1.84
C VAL A 20 -1.03 6.06 -2.02
N ARG A 21 -0.13 6.71 -1.28
CA ARG A 21 0.08 8.16 -1.38
C ARG A 21 0.56 8.58 -2.76
N ASP A 22 1.49 7.83 -3.34
CA ASP A 22 2.03 8.12 -4.67
C ASP A 22 0.96 7.97 -5.76
N TYR A 23 0.20 6.87 -5.73
CA TYR A 23 -0.89 6.62 -6.68
C TYR A 23 -2.03 7.62 -6.54
N GLU A 24 -2.41 8.00 -5.31
CA GLU A 24 -3.37 9.09 -5.09
C GLU A 24 -2.85 10.44 -5.61
N SER A 25 -1.55 10.70 -5.48
CA SER A 25 -0.94 11.92 -6.02
C SER A 25 -0.97 11.89 -7.56
N HIS A 26 -0.62 10.77 -8.17
CA HIS A 26 -0.63 10.62 -9.63
C HIS A 26 -2.04 10.73 -10.21
N SER A 27 -3.03 10.09 -9.59
CA SER A 27 -4.43 10.19 -10.06
C SER A 27 -4.96 11.62 -10.05
N LYS A 28 -4.50 12.47 -9.11
CA LYS A 28 -4.92 13.88 -9.02
C LYS A 28 -4.18 14.82 -9.95
N ASN A 29 -2.96 14.47 -10.37
CA ASN A 29 -2.06 15.38 -11.08
C ASN A 29 -1.85 15.04 -12.57
N ILE A 30 -2.33 13.88 -13.04
CA ILE A 30 -2.24 13.47 -14.44
C ILE A 30 -3.54 13.83 -15.17
N GLU A 31 -3.41 14.53 -16.30
CA GLU A 31 -4.56 14.95 -17.12
C GLU A 31 -5.16 13.82 -17.96
N ASP A 32 -4.34 12.85 -18.37
CA ASP A 32 -4.81 11.68 -19.12
C ASP A 32 -5.75 10.84 -18.24
N GLU A 33 -7.02 10.75 -18.66
CA GLU A 33 -8.09 10.14 -17.87
C GLU A 33 -7.89 8.63 -17.68
N GLU A 34 -7.34 7.93 -18.68
CA GLU A 34 -7.09 6.49 -18.58
C GLU A 34 -6.00 6.22 -17.55
N ILE A 35 -4.90 6.97 -17.62
CA ILE A 35 -3.78 6.85 -16.68
C ILE A 35 -4.20 7.29 -15.27
N SER A 36 -4.93 8.40 -15.14
CA SER A 36 -5.44 8.91 -13.86
C SER A 36 -6.34 7.89 -13.16
N ASN A 37 -7.31 7.31 -13.88
CA ASN A 37 -8.21 6.30 -13.36
C ASN A 37 -7.48 5.00 -12.97
N CYS A 38 -6.45 4.63 -13.74
CA CYS A 38 -5.61 3.48 -13.40
C CYS A 38 -4.91 3.67 -12.04
N PHE A 39 -4.29 4.83 -11.81
CA PHE A 39 -3.67 5.14 -10.53
C PHE A 39 -4.68 5.23 -9.39
N ALA A 40 -5.87 5.78 -9.61
CA ALA A 40 -6.92 5.80 -8.59
C ALA A 40 -7.30 4.38 -8.14
N LYS A 41 -7.46 3.45 -9.09
CA LYS A 41 -7.74 2.05 -8.80
C LYS A 41 -6.59 1.37 -8.04
N PHE A 42 -5.35 1.61 -8.44
CA PHE A 42 -4.20 1.03 -7.76
C PHE A 42 -4.05 1.57 -6.32
N ALA A 43 -4.38 2.84 -6.07
CA ALA A 43 -4.39 3.38 -4.72
C ALA A 43 -5.38 2.64 -3.80
N GLU A 44 -6.58 2.34 -4.30
CA GLU A 44 -7.57 1.54 -3.57
C GLU A 44 -7.10 0.11 -3.31
N GLU A 45 -6.52 -0.54 -4.33
CA GLU A 45 -6.00 -1.91 -4.22
C GLU A 45 -4.84 -2.02 -3.21
N GLU A 46 -3.88 -1.09 -3.25
CA GLU A 46 -2.79 -1.02 -2.25
C GLU A 46 -3.37 -0.69 -0.85
N GLY A 47 -4.42 0.14 -0.76
CA GLY A 47 -5.13 0.38 0.51
C GLY A 47 -5.68 -0.92 1.13
N HIS A 48 -6.33 -1.76 0.33
CA HIS A 48 -6.80 -3.08 0.77
C HIS A 48 -5.64 -4.01 1.17
N GLN A 49 -4.52 -3.96 0.45
CA GLN A 49 -3.33 -4.73 0.80
C GLN A 49 -2.75 -4.28 2.16
N ALA A 50 -2.69 -2.98 2.42
CA ALA A 50 -2.20 -2.44 3.70
C ALA A 50 -3.04 -2.94 4.88
N VAL A 51 -4.37 -2.92 4.74
CA VAL A 51 -5.30 -3.44 5.76
C VAL A 51 -5.04 -4.92 6.04
N LYS A 52 -4.94 -5.74 4.99
CA LYS A 52 -4.67 -7.17 5.13
C LYS A 52 -3.33 -7.46 5.78
N LEU A 53 -2.29 -6.68 5.46
CA LEU A 53 -0.98 -6.80 6.09
C LEU A 53 -1.02 -6.40 7.57
N GLN A 54 -1.77 -5.36 7.91
CA GLN A 54 -1.98 -4.94 9.30
C GLN A 54 -2.71 -6.02 10.11
N GLU A 55 -3.77 -6.62 9.56
CA GLU A 55 -4.49 -7.74 10.20
C GLU A 55 -3.57 -8.94 10.49
N LEU A 56 -2.62 -9.23 9.59
CA LEU A 56 -1.63 -10.29 9.79
C LEU A 56 -0.61 -9.92 10.88
N LEU A 57 -0.18 -8.66 10.94
CA LEU A 57 0.71 -8.16 11.98
C LEU A 57 0.04 -8.23 13.36
N ASP A 58 -1.21 -7.77 13.46
CA ASP A 58 -1.98 -7.80 14.70
C ASP A 58 -2.16 -9.23 15.22
N ARG A 59 -2.43 -10.18 14.31
CA ARG A 59 -2.49 -11.61 14.62
C ARG A 59 -1.15 -12.24 15.00
N TYR A 60 -0.03 -11.71 14.50
CA TYR A 60 1.30 -12.22 14.83
C TYR A 60 1.78 -11.71 16.19
N ASP A 61 1.31 -10.52 16.60
CA ASP A 61 1.67 -9.87 17.86
C ASP A 61 0.77 -10.25 19.05
N GLY A 62 -0.40 -10.84 18.79
CA GLY A 62 -1.33 -11.38 19.79
C GLY A 62 -1.08 -12.83 20.16
#